data_AF-A0A8H4VQ23-F1
#
_entry.id   AF-A0A8H4VQ23-F1
#
_cell.length_a   1.000
_cell.length_b   1.000
_cell.length_c   1.000
_cell.angle_alpha   90.00
_cell.angle_beta   90.00
_cell.angle_gamma   90.00
#
_symmetry.space_group_name_H-M   'P 1'
#
loop_
_entity.id
_entity.type
_entity.pdbx_description
1 polymer ?
#
loop_
_entity_poly.entity_id
_entity_poly.type
_entity_poly.pdbx_seq_one_letter_code
_entity_poly.pdbx_strand_id
1 'polypeptide(L)'
;MRFERTGNPNNLAEALRIGQQAADTIPPEHPNLAILLNAQSNLLLCRFEMKGSIEDLDQAIDKIEEAINIIPERNSNSAVYLRNNKADLDKAIRLLGQAVKTSGTGSMLIPSLQNLGHKP
;
A
#
# COMPACT_ATOMS: atom_id res chain seq x y z
N MET A 1 1.13 -9.84 -11.77
CA MET A 1 2.54 -10.27 -11.93
C MET A 1 3.42 -9.05 -12.12
N ARG A 2 4.46 -8.92 -11.30
CA ARG A 2 5.71 -8.14 -11.47
C ARG A 2 5.63 -6.63 -11.75
N PHE A 3 5.39 -5.83 -10.70
CA PHE A 3 5.99 -4.48 -10.59
C PHE A 3 7.25 -4.46 -9.69
N GLU A 4 7.72 -5.64 -9.28
CA GLU A 4 9.04 -5.83 -8.70
C GLU A 4 10.09 -5.74 -9.81
N ARG A 5 10.82 -4.61 -9.93
CA ARG A 5 12.29 -4.55 -10.25
C ARG A 5 12.87 -3.25 -10.82
N THR A 6 12.24 -2.08 -10.68
CA THR A 6 12.93 -0.83 -11.05
C THR A 6 12.71 0.31 -10.05
N GLY A 7 12.67 -0.03 -8.76
CA GLY A 7 12.58 0.90 -7.62
C GLY A 7 13.73 1.90 -7.54
N ASN A 8 13.79 2.83 -8.49
CA ASN A 8 14.49 4.09 -8.34
C ASN A 8 13.49 5.05 -7.68
N PRO A 9 13.76 5.56 -6.47
CA PRO A 9 12.86 6.46 -5.76
C PRO A 9 12.51 7.73 -6.56
N ASN A 10 13.39 8.18 -7.46
CA ASN A 10 13.09 9.30 -8.37
C ASN A 10 12.03 8.92 -9.42
N ASN A 11 12.04 7.67 -9.88
CA ASN A 11 11.02 7.17 -10.81
C ASN A 11 9.66 6.99 -10.12
N LEU A 12 9.65 6.69 -8.80
CA LEU A 12 8.41 6.54 -8.03
C LEU A 12 7.73 7.89 -7.77
N ALA A 13 8.48 8.93 -7.41
CA ALA A 13 7.94 10.27 -7.23
C ALA A 13 7.38 10.84 -8.54
N GLU A 14 8.08 10.63 -9.65
CA GLU A 14 7.62 11.05 -10.98
C GLU A 14 6.40 10.26 -11.45
N ALA A 15 6.35 8.94 -11.20
CA ALA A 15 5.18 8.12 -11.50
C ALA A 15 3.94 8.56 -10.70
N LEU A 16 4.11 8.93 -9.42
CA LEU A 16 3.03 9.49 -8.62
C LEU A 16 2.55 10.84 -9.17
N ARG A 17 3.48 11.71 -9.57
CA ARG A 17 3.15 13.02 -10.16
C ARG A 17 2.37 12.87 -11.48
N ILE A 18 2.85 12.03 -12.40
CA ILE A 18 2.18 11.76 -13.67
C ILE A 18 0.82 11.08 -13.43
N GLY A 19 0.77 10.14 -12.48
CA GLY A 19 -0.47 9.50 -12.07
C GLY A 19 -1.51 10.51 -11.57
N GLN A 20 -1.11 11.49 -10.76
CA GLN A 20 -2.03 12.52 -10.28
C GLN A 20 -2.51 13.42 -11.42
N GLN A 21 -1.63 13.85 -12.32
CA GLN A 21 -2.03 14.64 -13.50
C GLN A 21 -3.04 13.89 -14.38
N ALA A 22 -2.85 12.59 -14.57
CA ALA A 22 -3.81 11.78 -15.30
C ALA A 22 -5.16 11.70 -14.55
N ALA A 23 -5.15 11.56 -13.22
CA ALA A 23 -6.36 11.52 -12.41
C ALA A 23 -7.17 12.82 -12.53
N ASP A 24 -6.49 13.97 -12.54
CA ASP A 24 -7.11 15.29 -12.68
C ASP A 24 -7.84 15.49 -14.02
N THR A 25 -7.52 14.67 -15.04
CA THR A 25 -8.17 14.72 -16.36
C THR A 25 -9.34 13.76 -16.52
N ILE A 26 -9.50 12.80 -15.59
CA ILE A 26 -10.54 11.78 -15.66
C ILE A 26 -11.75 12.25 -14.83
N PRO A 27 -12.98 12.18 -15.35
CA PRO A 27 -14.17 12.49 -14.57
C PRO A 27 -14.27 11.62 -13.30
N PRO A 28 -14.71 12.17 -12.16
CA PRO A 28 -14.69 11.50 -10.87
C PRO A 28 -15.51 10.20 -10.83
N GLU A 29 -16.55 10.06 -11.65
CA GLU A 29 -17.38 8.87 -11.72
C GLU A 29 -16.85 7.80 -12.68
N HIS A 30 -15.73 8.06 -13.34
CA HIS A 30 -15.23 7.18 -14.40
C HIS A 30 -14.42 6.00 -13.81
N PRO A 31 -14.71 4.74 -14.18
CA PRO A 31 -14.02 3.56 -13.62
C PRO A 31 -12.49 3.56 -13.79
N ASN A 32 -11.98 4.17 -14.86
CA ASN A 32 -10.53 4.32 -15.06
C ASN A 32 -9.84 5.15 -13.95
N LEU A 33 -10.55 6.07 -13.29
CA LEU A 33 -10.00 6.82 -12.16
C LEU A 33 -9.69 5.86 -10.99
N ALA A 34 -10.60 4.94 -10.69
CA ALA A 34 -10.38 3.93 -9.64
C ALA A 34 -9.17 3.03 -9.94
N ILE A 35 -8.96 2.65 -11.19
CA ILE A 35 -7.78 1.86 -11.61
C ILE A 35 -6.50 2.65 -11.38
N LEU A 36 -6.50 3.93 -11.74
CA LEU A 36 -5.35 4.81 -11.60
C LEU A 36 -5.01 5.09 -10.13
N LEU A 37 -6.00 5.35 -9.29
CA LEU A 37 -5.84 5.53 -7.85
C LEU A 37 -5.26 4.27 -7.18
N ASN A 38 -5.69 3.08 -7.62
CA ASN A 38 -5.11 1.83 -7.16
C ASN A 38 -3.66 1.61 -7.65
N ALA A 39 -3.30 2.12 -8.82
CA ALA A 39 -1.90 2.11 -9.24
C ALA A 39 -1.04 3.04 -8.37
N GLN A 40 -1.57 4.22 -7.99
CA GLN A 40 -0.89 5.15 -7.08
C GLN A 40 -0.71 4.57 -5.68
N SER A 41 -1.73 3.91 -5.12
CA SER A 41 -1.61 3.26 -3.80
C SER A 41 -0.52 2.18 -3.77
N ASN A 42 -0.38 1.40 -4.85
CA ASN A 42 0.70 0.42 -4.98
C ASN A 42 2.09 1.07 -5.03
N LEU A 43 2.23 2.20 -5.73
CA LEU A 43 3.50 2.94 -5.78
C LEU A 43 3.87 3.52 -4.40
N LEU A 44 2.87 4.01 -3.66
CA LEU A 44 3.04 4.51 -2.29
C LEU A 44 3.41 3.38 -1.32
N LEU A 45 2.79 2.20 -1.47
CA LEU A 45 3.18 0.99 -0.74
C LEU A 45 4.62 0.60 -1.00
N CYS A 46 5.06 0.54 -2.25
CA CYS A 46 6.46 0.26 -2.57
C CYS A 46 7.41 1.29 -1.93
N ARG A 47 7.03 2.57 -1.90
CA ARG A 47 7.84 3.60 -1.22
C ARG A 47 7.86 3.40 0.29
N PHE A 48 6.73 3.05 0.89
CA PHE A 48 6.64 2.70 2.31
C PHE A 48 7.54 1.50 2.64
N GLU A 49 7.50 0.43 1.85
CA GLU A 49 8.38 -0.75 2.05
C GLU A 49 9.86 -0.39 1.94
N MET A 50 10.22 0.57 1.07
CA MET A 50 11.60 1.02 0.89
C MET A 50 12.08 1.98 1.99
N LYS A 51 11.21 2.86 2.51
CA LYS A 51 11.60 4.00 3.37
C LYS A 51 11.03 3.97 4.78
N GLY A 52 10.00 3.16 5.03
CA GLY A 52 9.25 3.10 6.28
C GLY A 52 8.42 4.37 6.59
N SER A 53 8.13 5.22 5.61
CA SER A 53 7.39 6.48 5.82
C SER A 53 5.90 6.22 5.99
N ILE A 54 5.39 6.41 7.21
CA ILE A 54 3.97 6.22 7.55
C ILE A 54 3.09 7.14 6.69
N GLU A 55 3.57 8.31 6.31
CA GLU A 55 2.86 9.24 5.42
C GLU A 55 2.62 8.66 4.02
N ASP A 56 3.55 7.86 3.49
CA ASP A 56 3.34 7.15 2.22
C ASP A 56 2.26 6.06 2.39
N LEU A 57 2.19 5.42 3.56
CA LEU A 57 1.17 4.40 3.86
C LEU A 57 -0.23 5.03 4.03
N ASP A 58 -0.34 6.14 4.75
CA ASP A 58 -1.61 6.85 4.93
C ASP A 58 -2.18 7.31 3.57
N GLN A 59 -1.34 7.89 2.72
CA GLN A 59 -1.75 8.27 1.36
C GLN A 59 -2.18 7.05 0.52
N ALA A 60 -1.57 5.88 0.71
CA ALA A 60 -1.97 4.67 -0.02
C ALA A 60 -3.39 4.23 0.34
N ILE A 61 -3.78 4.38 1.62
CA ILE A 61 -5.13 4.11 2.12
C ILE A 61 -6.12 5.08 1.50
N ASP A 62 -5.85 6.38 1.57
CA ASP A 62 -6.72 7.42 1.04
C ASP A 62 -7.07 7.17 -0.43
N LYS A 63 -6.05 6.82 -1.24
CA LYS A 63 -6.23 6.52 -2.67
C LYS A 63 -7.09 5.29 -2.91
N ILE A 64 -6.99 4.25 -2.07
CA ILE A 64 -7.83 3.06 -2.19
C ILE A 64 -9.26 3.32 -1.72
N GLU A 65 -9.46 4.16 -0.70
CA GLU A 65 -10.80 4.59 -0.30
C GLU A 65 -11.49 5.39 -1.39
N GLU A 66 -10.77 6.33 -2.01
CA GLU A 66 -11.24 7.08 -3.17
C GLU A 66 -11.60 6.12 -4.32
N ALA A 67 -10.75 5.15 -4.64
CA ALA A 67 -11.00 4.15 -5.69
C ALA A 67 -12.26 3.30 -5.43
N ILE A 68 -12.50 2.91 -4.19
CA ILE A 68 -13.68 2.12 -3.79
C ILE A 68 -14.97 2.96 -3.91
N ASN A 69 -14.91 4.25 -3.57
CA ASN A 69 -16.07 5.14 -3.67
C ASN A 69 -16.51 5.38 -5.12
N ILE A 70 -15.58 5.28 -6.08
CA ILE A 70 -15.84 5.48 -7.51
C ILE A 70 -16.52 4.27 -8.16
N ILE A 71 -16.22 3.05 -7.72
CA ILE A 71 -16.87 1.83 -8.21
C ILE A 71 -17.95 1.41 -7.21
N PRO A 72 -19.22 1.84 -7.37
CA PRO A 72 -20.29 1.38 -6.49
C PRO A 72 -20.40 -0.15 -6.56
N GLU A 73 -20.72 -0.78 -5.43
CA GLU A 73 -20.56 -2.21 -5.09
C GLU A 73 -21.12 -3.25 -6.10
N ARG A 74 -21.73 -2.82 -7.20
CA ARG A 74 -22.62 -3.64 -8.02
C ARG A 74 -22.12 -4.09 -9.39
N ASN A 75 -20.91 -3.79 -9.81
CA ASN A 75 -20.40 -4.44 -11.02
C ASN A 75 -18.89 -4.46 -11.13
N SER A 76 -18.37 -5.59 -11.59
CA SER A 76 -17.01 -5.89 -12.08
C SER A 76 -15.97 -6.41 -11.08
N ASN A 77 -15.15 -7.35 -11.57
CA ASN A 77 -13.98 -7.94 -10.90
C ASN A 77 -13.05 -6.89 -10.26
N SER A 78 -13.05 -5.67 -10.78
CA SER A 78 -12.30 -4.53 -10.25
C SER A 78 -12.69 -4.19 -8.80
N ALA A 79 -13.98 -4.25 -8.44
CA ALA A 79 -14.42 -3.95 -7.07
C ALA A 79 -13.89 -4.99 -6.06
N VAL A 80 -13.91 -6.28 -6.42
CA VAL A 80 -13.35 -7.36 -5.60
C VAL A 80 -11.84 -7.18 -5.42
N TYR A 81 -11.15 -6.84 -6.50
CA TYR A 81 -9.71 -6.60 -6.48
C TYR A 81 -9.34 -5.41 -5.56
N LEU A 82 -10.06 -4.28 -5.63
CA LEU A 82 -9.81 -3.11 -4.77
C LEU A 82 -10.05 -3.42 -3.28
N ARG A 83 -11.11 -4.17 -2.95
CA ARG A 83 -11.41 -4.58 -1.56
C ARG A 83 -10.30 -5.45 -0.97
N ASN A 84 -9.78 -6.38 -1.76
CA ASN A 84 -8.67 -7.22 -1.32
C ASN A 84 -7.42 -6.39 -1.04
N ASN A 85 -7.08 -5.42 -1.91
CA ASN A 85 -5.95 -4.51 -1.68
C ASN A 85 -6.14 -3.67 -0.40
N LYS A 86 -7.36 -3.15 -0.13
CA LYS A 86 -7.66 -2.45 1.13
C LYS A 86 -7.43 -3.34 2.35
N ALA A 87 -7.91 -4.58 2.32
CA ALA A 87 -7.76 -5.50 3.43
C ALA A 87 -6.28 -5.84 3.69
N ASP A 88 -5.47 -5.98 2.64
CA ASP A 88 -4.03 -6.22 2.75
C ASP A 88 -3.30 -5.01 3.36
N LEU A 89 -3.68 -3.78 2.97
CA LEU A 89 -3.20 -2.55 3.58
C LEU A 89 -3.53 -2.46 5.08
N ASP A 90 -4.80 -2.67 5.43
CA ASP A 90 -5.28 -2.64 6.81
C ASP A 90 -4.51 -3.64 7.69
N LYS A 91 -4.20 -4.81 7.11
CA LYS A 91 -3.39 -5.83 7.77
C LYS A 91 -1.93 -5.37 7.95
N ALA A 92 -1.32 -4.78 6.92
CA ALA A 92 0.04 -4.26 6.99
C ALA A 92 0.18 -3.19 8.10
N ILE A 93 -0.76 -2.24 8.15
CA ILE A 93 -0.82 -1.19 9.19
C ILE A 93 -0.91 -1.79 10.59
N ARG A 94 -1.80 -2.77 10.78
CA ARG A 94 -1.95 -3.44 12.08
C ARG A 94 -0.65 -4.10 12.54
N LEU A 95 0.04 -4.79 11.62
CA LEU A 95 1.29 -5.48 11.92
C LEU A 95 2.42 -4.49 12.23
N LEU A 96 2.53 -3.41 11.46
CA LEU A 96 3.53 -2.36 11.71
C LEU A 96 3.25 -1.60 13.01
N GLY A 97 2.00 -1.27 13.29
CA GLY A 97 1.59 -0.65 14.54
C GLY A 97 1.89 -1.56 15.75
N GLN A 98 1.76 -2.88 15.60
CA GLN A 98 2.20 -3.84 16.61
C GLN A 98 3.72 -3.86 16.74
N ALA A 99 4.46 -3.93 15.63
CA ALA A 99 5.92 -3.94 15.62
C ALA A 99 6.54 -2.68 16.25
N VAL A 100 5.97 -1.50 15.99
CA VAL A 100 6.39 -0.23 16.61
C VAL A 100 6.08 -0.22 18.10
N LYS A 101 4.89 -0.71 18.52
CA LYS A 101 4.53 -0.82 19.94
C LYS A 101 5.40 -1.81 20.69
N THR A 102 5.76 -2.94 20.09
CA THR A 102 6.70 -3.91 20.69
C THR A 102 8.13 -3.40 20.70
N SER A 103 8.50 -2.51 19.78
CA SER A 103 9.80 -1.84 19.74
C SER A 103 9.90 -0.63 20.69
N GLY A 104 8.76 -0.19 21.22
CA GLY A 104 8.62 0.99 22.08
C GLY A 104 8.54 0.66 23.57
N THR A 105 9.49 -0.11 24.12
CA THR A 105 10.07 0.05 25.47
C THR A 105 11.07 -1.08 25.73
N GLY A 106 12.35 -0.74 25.84
CA GLY A 106 13.36 -1.54 26.54
C GLY A 106 14.05 -2.64 25.72
N SER A 107 15.32 -2.39 25.43
CA SER A 107 16.31 -3.37 24.98
C SER A 107 16.25 -3.73 23.49
N MET A 108 17.08 -3.02 22.73
CA MET A 108 17.61 -3.44 21.44
C MET A 108 18.54 -4.65 21.67
N LEU A 109 17.96 -5.78 22.02
CA LEU A 109 18.56 -7.09 21.80
C LEU A 109 17.70 -7.73 20.73
N ILE A 110 18.23 -7.81 19.52
CA ILE A 110 17.78 -8.79 18.54
C ILE A 110 18.09 -10.15 19.19
N PRO A 111 17.11 -10.93 19.69
CA PRO A 111 17.39 -12.31 20.01
C PRO A 111 17.35 -13.00 18.66
N SER A 112 18.55 -13.23 18.14
CA SER A 112 18.85 -14.28 17.16
C SER A 112 17.80 -15.38 17.19
N LEU A 113 17.25 -15.70 16.02
CA LEU A 113 16.36 -16.82 15.72
C LEU A 113 17.04 -18.18 16.01
N GLN A 114 17.37 -18.43 17.27
CA GLN A 114 17.77 -19.72 17.81
C GLN A 114 16.71 -20.17 18.79
N ASN A 115 15.56 -20.60 18.27
CA ASN A 115 14.70 -21.63 18.87
C ASN A 115 13.47 -21.86 17.99
N LEU A 116 13.70 -22.38 16.78
CA LEU A 116 12.74 -23.29 16.18
C LEU A 116 13.26 -24.68 16.45
N GLY A 117 12.55 -25.36 17.33
CA GLY A 117 13.00 -26.52 18.06
C GLY A 117 13.52 -27.64 17.16
N HIS A 118 14.72 -28.12 17.51
CA HIS A 118 14.88 -29.54 17.68
C HIS A 118 13.76 -30.05 18.59
N LYS A 119 12.99 -31.00 18.10
CA LYS A 119 12.30 -31.98 18.93
C LYS A 119 12.59 -33.38 18.38
N PRO A 120 12.58 -34.38 19.27
CA PRO A 120 13.47 -35.54 19.27
C PRO A 120 13.22 -36.55 18.16
#